data_AF-A0A2W1A8T0-F1
#
_entry.id   AF-A0A2W1A8T0-F1
#
_cell.length_a   1.000
_cell.length_b   1.000
_cell.length_c   1.000
_cell.angle_alpha   90.00
_cell.angle_beta   90.00
_cell.angle_gamma   90.00
#
_symmetry.space_group_name_H-M   'P 1'
#
loop_
_entity.id
_entity.type
_entity.pdbx_description
1 polymer ?
#
loop_
_entity_poly.entity_id
_entity_poly.type
_entity_poly.pdbx_seq_one_letter_code
_entity_poly.pdbx_strand_id
1 'polypeptide(L)' 'MSIQQPRIPAAAVVMRVVSILGMGMSSSAAVLLLVGAEWLWAGVSVAAFVPFLVMMYLVDRMIPDPRSPRT' A
#
# COMPACT_ATOMS: atom_id res chain seq x y z
N MET A 1 22.71 7.27 26.55
CA MET A 1 21.42 6.65 26.16
C MET A 1 21.41 6.57 24.64
N SER A 2 21.90 5.46 24.07
CA SER A 2 21.98 5.29 22.61
C SER A 2 20.59 4.99 22.06
N ILE A 3 20.08 5.83 21.16
CA ILE A 3 18.85 5.56 20.42
C ILE A 3 19.15 4.39 19.48
N GLN A 4 18.80 3.18 19.89
CA GLN A 4 18.85 2.01 19.04
C GLN A 4 17.70 2.15 18.03
N GLN A 5 17.96 2.82 16.89
CA GLN A 5 16.97 2.94 15.82
C GLN A 5 16.56 1.53 15.39
N PRO A 6 15.25 1.21 15.36
CA PRO A 6 14.76 -0.01 14.74
C PRO A 6 15.30 -0.04 13.31
N ARG A 7 16.09 -1.06 12.97
CA ARG A 7 16.59 -1.24 11.60
C ARG A 7 15.41 -1.65 10.72
N ILE A 8 14.66 -0.66 10.23
CA ILE A 8 13.61 -0.89 9.24
C ILE A 8 14.34 -1.33 7.96
N PRO A 9 14.03 -2.52 7.41
CA PRO A 9 14.67 -2.96 6.18
C PRO A 9 14.30 -1.98 5.06
N ALA A 10 15.30 -1.53 4.30
CA ALA A 10 15.10 -0.60 3.19
C ALA A 10 14.04 -1.11 2.18
N ALA A 11 13.97 -2.44 2.01
CA ALA A 11 12.95 -3.09 1.19
C ALA A 11 11.52 -2.76 1.64
N ALA A 12 11.23 -2.67 2.94
CA ALA A 12 9.89 -2.34 3.42
C ALA A 12 9.50 -0.90 3.05
N VAL A 13 10.45 0.03 3.09
CA VAL A 13 10.21 1.43 2.66
C VAL A 13 9.89 1.49 1.17
N VAL A 14 10.69 0.81 0.34
CA VAL A 14 10.46 0.73 -1.11
C VAL A 14 9.09 0.13 -1.41
N MET A 15 8.75 -0.98 -0.77
CA MET A 15 7.47 -1.66 -0.97
C MET A 15 6.27 -0.78 -0.57
N ARG A 16 6.39 0.02 0.50
CA ARG A 16 5.35 1.00 0.87
C ARG A 16 5.20 2.08 -0.20
N VAL A 17 6.30 2.67 -0.67
CA VAL A 17 6.26 3.71 -1.71
C VAL A 17 5.61 3.17 -2.97
N VAL A 18 6.00 1.98 -3.43
CA VAL A 18 5.40 1.34 -4.61
C VAL A 18 3.90 1.08 -4.40
N SER A 19 3.51 0.62 -3.20
CA SER A 19 2.10 0.36 -2.88
C SER A 19 1.27 1.64 -2.90
N ILE A 20 1.75 2.73 -2.30
CA ILE A 20 1.07 4.02 -2.27
C ILE A 20 0.92 4.59 -3.69
N LEU A 21 1.98 4.54 -4.49
CA LEU A 21 1.94 5.03 -5.88
C LEU A 21 0.99 4.19 -6.74
N GLY A 22 1.03 2.87 -6.62
CA GLY A 22 0.13 1.96 -7.33
C GLY A 22 -1.33 2.22 -6.98
N MET A 23 -1.64 2.32 -5.68
CA MET A 23 -2.97 2.69 -5.19
C MET A 23 -3.43 4.05 -5.75
N GLY A 24 -2.60 5.08 -5.65
CA GLY A 24 -2.93 6.43 -6.16
C GLY A 24 -3.19 6.46 -7.66
N MET A 25 -2.40 5.72 -8.46
CA MET A 25 -2.64 5.58 -9.90
C MET A 25 -3.94 4.84 -10.18
N SER A 26 -4.18 3.70 -9.53
CA SER A 26 -5.41 2.92 -9.70
C SER A 26 -6.66 3.73 -9.34
N SER A 27 -6.64 4.49 -8.23
CA SER A 27 -7.77 5.36 -7.86
C SER A 27 -7.98 6.50 -8.86
N SER A 28 -6.89 7.11 -9.34
CA SER A 28 -6.98 8.19 -10.32
C SER A 28 -7.56 7.70 -11.65
N ALA A 29 -7.10 6.53 -12.12
CA ALA A 29 -7.63 5.89 -13.32
C ALA A 29 -9.12 5.53 -13.17
N ALA A 30 -9.51 4.97 -12.02
CA ALA A 30 -10.90 4.66 -11.75
C ALA A 30 -11.81 5.90 -11.81
N VAL A 31 -11.39 7.02 -11.21
CA VAL A 31 -12.15 8.28 -11.26
C VAL A 31 -12.26 8.80 -12.69
N LEU A 32 -11.18 8.80 -13.47
CA LEU A 32 -11.20 9.25 -14.87
C LEU A 32 -12.13 8.37 -15.74
N LEU A 33 -12.12 7.06 -15.53
CA LEU A 33 -12.99 6.13 -16.24
C LEU A 33 -14.47 6.29 -15.84
N LEU A 34 -14.75 6.57 -14.57
CA LEU A 34 -16.10 6.92 -14.11
C LEU A 34 -16.61 8.21 -14.77
N VAL A 35 -15.75 9.22 -14.91
CA VAL A 35 -16.09 10.46 -15.64
C VAL A 35 -16.43 10.16 -17.11
N GLY A 36 -15.72 9.22 -17.74
CA GLY A 36 -16.00 8.76 -19.09
C GLY A 36 -17.20 7.80 -19.23
N ALA A 37 -17.93 7.49 -18.16
CA ALA A 37 -18.99 6.48 -18.10
C ALA A 37 -18.55 5.04 -18.48
N GLU A 38 -17.25 4.74 -18.35
CA GLU A 38 -16.66 3.42 -18.60
C GLU A 38 -16.70 2.55 -17.34
N TRP A 39 -17.91 2.17 -16.91
CA TRP A 39 -18.17 1.52 -15.62
C TRP A 39 -17.38 0.21 -15.40
N LEU A 40 -17.24 -0.61 -16.45
CA LEU A 40 -16.50 -1.87 -16.38
C LEU A 40 -15.01 -1.62 -16.14
N TRP A 41 -14.41 -0.71 -16.90
CA TRP A 41 -12.99 -0.37 -16.77
C TRP A 41 -12.68 0.36 -15.47
N ALA A 42 -13.62 1.17 -14.98
CA ALA A 42 -13.55 1.74 -13.64
C ALA A 42 -13.51 0.64 -12.58
N GLY A 43 -14.37 -0.38 -12.69
CA GLY A 43 -14.35 -1.55 -11.81
C GLY A 43 -13.03 -2.31 -11.85
N VAL A 44 -12.47 -2.54 -13.04
CA VAL A 44 -11.15 -3.18 -13.22
C VAL A 44 -10.03 -2.33 -12.58
N SER A 45 -10.10 -1.00 -12.71
CA SER A 45 -9.11 -0.10 -12.13
C SER A 45 -9.17 -0.09 -10.60
N VAL A 46 -10.37 -0.18 -10.01
CA VAL A 46 -10.53 -0.39 -8.57
C VAL A 46 -10.02 -1.77 -8.15
N ALA A 47 -10.25 -2.82 -8.95
CA ALA A 47 -9.70 -4.15 -8.65
C ALA A 47 -8.16 -4.16 -8.68
N ALA A 48 -7.53 -3.35 -9.53
CA ALA A 48 -6.08 -3.18 -9.56
C ALA A 48 -5.50 -2.57 -8.27
N PHE A 49 -6.34 -2.01 -7.39
CA PHE A 49 -5.97 -1.53 -6.07
C PHE A 49 -5.62 -2.67 -5.11
N VAL A 50 -6.29 -3.82 -5.26
CA VAL A 50 -6.18 -4.98 -4.37
C VAL A 50 -4.74 -5.50 -4.21
N PRO A 51 -3.96 -5.76 -5.28
CA PRO A 51 -2.59 -6.27 -5.11
C PRO A 51 -1.70 -5.31 -4.30
N PHE A 52 -1.84 -3.99 -4.50
CA PHE A 52 -1.08 -3.01 -3.72
C PHE A 52 -1.53 -2.95 -2.26
N LEU A 53 -2.83 -3.12 -2.01
CA LEU A 53 -3.38 -3.18 -0.66
C LEU A 53 -2.87 -4.41 0.10
N VAL A 54 -2.84 -5.57 -0.57
CA VAL A 54 -2.23 -6.79 -0.02
C VAL A 54 -0.74 -6.58 0.24
N MET A 55 -0.02 -5.96 -0.69
CA MET A 55 1.41 -5.68 -0.53
C MET A 55 1.68 -4.78 0.69
N MET A 56 0.91 -3.72 0.86
CA MET A 56 0.99 -2.83 2.03
C MET A 56 0.73 -3.60 3.33
N TYR A 57 -0.31 -4.42 3.35
CA TYR A 57 -0.66 -5.24 4.50
C TYR A 57 0.45 -6.22 4.90
N LEU A 58 1.09 -6.85 3.92
CA LEU A 58 2.22 -7.75 4.16
C LEU A 58 3.42 -6.99 4.74
N VAL A 59 3.71 -5.80 4.23
CA VAL A 59 4.81 -4.97 4.74
C VAL A 59 4.56 -4.54 6.18
N ASP A 60 3.33 -4.18 6.54
CA ASP A 60 2.99 -3.80 7.91
C ASP A 60 3.16 -4.96 8.89
N ARG A 61 2.87 -6.20 8.48
CA ARG A 61 3.16 -7.38 9.30
C ARG A 61 4.64 -7.70 9.44
N MET A 62 5.47 -7.29 8.48
CA MET A 62 6.92 -7.50 8.53
C MET A 62 7.64 -6.51 9.45
N ILE A 63 7.00 -5.41 9.84
CA ILE A 63 7.57 -4.43 10.77
C ILE A 63 6.92 -4.68 12.14
N PRO A 64 7.60 -5.37 13.08
CA PRO A 64 7.05 -5.60 14.40
C PRO A 64 6.87 -4.28 15.12
N ASP A 65 5.65 -4.00 15.60
CA ASP A 65 5.39 -2.81 16.40
C ASP A 65 6.10 -2.95 17.76
N PRO A 66 7.09 -2.09 18.08
CA PRO A 66 7.80 -2.14 19.35
C PRO A 66 6.91 -1.83 20.56
N ARG A 67 5.66 -1.39 20.34
CA ARG A 67 4.68 -1.09 21.38
C ARG A 67 3.67 -2.22 21.62
N SER A 68 3.71 -3.32 20.86
CA SER A 68 2.82 -4.44 21.12
C SER A 68 3.32 -5.24 22.36
N PRO A 69 2.53 -5.31 23.46
CA PRO A 69 2.89 -6.17 24.57
C PRO A 69 2.77 -7.61 24.10
N ARG A 70 3.89 -8.34 24.08
CA ARG A 70 3.89 -9.79 23.89
C ARG A 70 3.03 -10.38 25.01
N THR A 71 1.85 -10.87 24.66
CA THR A 71 1.00 -11.71 25.51
C THR A 71 1.18 -13.16 25.11
#